data_AF-A0A8C0BRJ5-F1
#
_entry.id   AF-A0A8C0BRJ5-F1
#
_cell.length_a   1.000
_cell.length_b   1.000
_cell.length_c   1.000
_cell.angle_alpha   90.00
_cell.angle_beta   90.00
_cell.angle_gamma   90.00
#
_symmetry.space_group_name_H-M   'P 1'
#
loop_
_entity.id
_entity.type
_entity.pdbx_description
1 polymer ?
#
loop_
_entity_poly.entity_id
_entity_poly.type
_entity_poly.pdbx_seq_one_letter_code
_entity_poly.pdbx_strand_id
1 'polypeptide(L)'
;KNKRNASHNPFPLSQSRQCSKTCGAGVRLREVKCYQGETLAQGCDPTSKPEARQTCQLQPCPTEAPEEDCEDKATANCVLVLKVKLCSHWYYRKACCRSCRLKSP
;
A
#
# COMPACT_ATOMS: atom_id res chain seq x y z
N LYS A 1 14.79 14.77 -37.65
CA LYS A 1 15.35 14.57 -36.30
C LYS A 1 14.18 14.54 -35.30
N ASN A 2 14.18 13.55 -34.39
CA ASN A 2 13.20 13.25 -33.32
C ASN A 2 12.13 12.18 -33.63
N LYS A 3 12.27 10.97 -33.05
CA LYS A 3 11.48 10.55 -31.88
C LYS A 3 11.72 9.08 -31.49
N ARG A 4 12.11 8.91 -30.22
CA ARG A 4 11.82 7.79 -29.31
C ARG A 4 12.62 6.50 -29.51
N ASN A 5 13.70 6.37 -28.72
CA ASN A 5 14.23 5.10 -28.25
C ASN A 5 13.11 4.34 -27.51
N ALA A 6 12.42 3.46 -28.22
CA ALA A 6 11.55 2.47 -27.61
C ALA A 6 12.42 1.23 -27.34
N SER A 7 12.74 1.04 -26.06
CA SER A 7 13.33 -0.19 -25.52
C SER A 7 12.52 -1.39 -26.02
N HIS A 8 13.05 -2.12 -27.00
CA HIS A 8 12.47 -3.37 -27.48
C HIS A 8 12.56 -4.39 -26.35
N ASN A 9 11.48 -4.52 -25.56
CA ASN A 9 11.35 -5.56 -24.55
C ASN A 9 10.47 -6.67 -25.14
N PRO A 10 11.00 -7.88 -25.41
CA PRO A 10 10.31 -8.94 -26.16
C PRO A 10 9.26 -9.72 -25.35
N PHE A 11 8.88 -9.26 -24.15
CA PHE A 11 7.93 -9.97 -23.29
C PHE A 11 6.52 -9.36 -23.39
N PRO A 12 5.51 -10.12 -23.85
CA PRO A 12 4.12 -9.69 -23.74
C PRO A 12 3.75 -9.60 -22.25
N LEU A 13 3.50 -8.38 -21.76
CA LEU A 13 3.15 -8.12 -20.37
C LEU A 13 1.74 -8.64 -20.09
N SER A 14 1.59 -9.77 -19.40
CA SER A 14 0.31 -10.13 -18.80
C SER A 14 0.05 -9.17 -17.64
N GLN A 15 -0.93 -8.31 -17.83
CA GLN A 15 -1.19 -7.19 -16.94
C GLN A 15 -2.11 -7.65 -15.80
N SER A 16 -1.56 -7.99 -14.63
CA SER A 16 -2.36 -7.89 -13.42
C SER A 16 -2.56 -6.41 -13.09
N ARG A 17 -3.77 -5.91 -13.33
CA ARG A 17 -4.17 -4.52 -13.07
C ARG A 17 -4.28 -4.21 -11.57
N GLN A 18 -4.37 -5.23 -10.71
CA GLN A 18 -4.72 -5.05 -9.31
C GLN A 18 -3.47 -4.92 -8.42
N CYS A 19 -3.37 -3.78 -7.72
CA CYS A 19 -2.38 -3.57 -6.66
C CYS A 19 -2.82 -4.32 -5.40
N SER A 20 -1.87 -4.86 -4.62
CA SER A 20 -2.17 -5.55 -3.34
C SER A 20 -2.85 -4.65 -2.31
N LYS A 21 -2.77 -3.33 -2.50
CA LYS A 21 -3.43 -2.33 -1.66
C LYS A 21 -4.34 -1.48 -2.53
N THR A 22 -5.34 -0.86 -1.92
CA THR A 22 -6.25 0.12 -2.55
C THR A 22 -5.81 1.57 -2.30
N CYS A 23 -4.82 1.78 -1.42
CA CYS A 23 -4.19 3.06 -1.14
C CYS A 23 -2.71 2.88 -0.76
N GLY A 24 -1.91 3.94 -0.86
CA GLY A 24 -0.49 3.96 -0.53
C GLY A 24 0.40 3.11 -1.44
N ALA A 25 1.58 2.75 -0.93
CA ALA A 25 2.54 1.90 -1.61
C ALA A 25 2.20 0.41 -1.41
N GLY A 26 1.91 -0.29 -2.50
CA GLY A 26 1.64 -1.73 -2.54
C GLY A 26 2.50 -2.46 -3.57
N VAL A 27 2.18 -3.73 -3.81
CA VAL A 27 2.86 -4.56 -4.81
C VAL A 27 1.81 -5.18 -5.73
N ARG A 28 2.09 -5.25 -7.03
CA ARG A 28 1.33 -6.06 -7.98
C ARG A 28 2.19 -7.21 -8.48
N LEU A 29 1.60 -8.39 -8.59
CA LEU A 29 2.25 -9.57 -9.15
C LEU A 29 1.85 -9.72 -10.61
N ARG A 30 2.82 -9.84 -11.51
CA ARG A 30 2.62 -10.16 -12.93
C ARG A 30 3.12 -11.56 -13.22
N GLU A 31 2.45 -12.28 -14.11
CA GLU A 31 3.00 -13.52 -14.65
C GLU A 31 4.09 -13.17 -15.66
N VAL A 32 5.24 -13.81 -15.52
CA VAL A 32 6.33 -13.70 -16.47
C VAL A 32 6.37 -14.99 -17.26
N LYS A 33 6.01 -14.91 -18.54
CA LYS A 33 6.08 -16.02 -19.49
C LYS A 33 7.27 -15.78 -20.41
N CYS A 34 8.06 -16.82 -20.64
CA CYS A 34 9.25 -16.75 -21.47
C CYS A 34 8.96 -17.38 -22.82
N TYR A 35 9.39 -16.71 -23.89
CA TYR A 35 9.16 -17.13 -25.26
C TYR A 35 10.48 -17.22 -26.01
N GLN A 36 10.62 -18.20 -26.88
CA GLN A 36 11.75 -18.37 -27.79
C GLN A 36 11.23 -18.26 -29.23
N GLY A 37 11.17 -17.03 -29.75
CA GLY A 37 10.37 -16.75 -30.94
C GLY A 37 8.89 -16.68 -30.57
N GLU A 38 8.05 -17.46 -31.24
CA GLU A 38 6.60 -17.53 -30.97
C GLU A 38 6.20 -18.66 -30.01
N THR A 39 7.13 -19.53 -29.63
CA THR A 39 6.86 -20.67 -28.74
C THR A 39 7.16 -20.37 -27.28
N LEU A 40 6.32 -20.89 -26.38
CA LEU A 40 6.52 -20.77 -24.93
C LEU A 40 7.70 -21.65 -24.49
N ALA A 41 8.72 -21.03 -23.93
CA ALA A 41 9.90 -21.72 -23.43
C ALA A 41 9.72 -22.17 -21.98
N GLN A 42 10.28 -23.34 -21.62
CA GLN A 42 10.30 -23.84 -20.23
C GLN A 42 11.21 -23.03 -19.31
N GLY A 43 12.11 -22.23 -19.87
CA GLY A 43 13.06 -21.42 -19.13
C GLY A 43 13.63 -20.29 -19.96
N CYS A 44 14.14 -19.29 -19.26
CA CYS A 44 14.79 -18.10 -19.79
C CYS A 44 15.96 -17.78 -18.86
N ASP A 45 16.97 -17.10 -19.39
CA ASP A 45 18.13 -16.70 -18.60
C ASP A 45 17.66 -15.89 -17.38
N PRO A 46 18.00 -16.30 -16.15
CA PRO A 46 17.58 -15.61 -14.92
C PRO A 46 18.03 -14.15 -14.87
N THR A 47 19.10 -13.78 -15.57
CA THR A 47 19.58 -12.39 -15.68
C THR A 47 18.68 -11.53 -16.55
N SER A 48 17.94 -12.14 -17.48
CA SER A 48 16.98 -11.47 -18.37
C SER A 48 15.54 -11.51 -17.85
N LYS A 49 15.27 -12.31 -16.81
CA LYS A 49 13.93 -12.51 -16.26
C LYS A 49 13.46 -11.23 -15.56
N PRO A 50 12.41 -10.55 -16.05
CA PRO A 50 11.91 -9.36 -15.39
C PRO A 50 11.29 -9.72 -14.04
N GLU A 51 11.35 -8.80 -13.08
CA GLU A 51 10.78 -9.03 -11.75
C GLU A 51 9.27 -9.27 -11.84
N ALA A 52 8.80 -10.41 -11.31
CA ALA A 52 7.38 -10.72 -11.27
C ALA A 52 6.61 -9.78 -10.31
N ARG A 53 7.30 -9.20 -9.33
CA ARG A 53 6.74 -8.22 -8.39
C ARG A 53 7.09 -6.83 -8.85
N GLN A 54 6.09 -5.96 -8.93
CA GLN A 54 6.29 -4.54 -9.21
C GLN A 54 5.63 -3.71 -8.14
N THR A 55 6.30 -2.68 -7.65
CA THR A 55 5.71 -1.70 -6.74
C THR A 55 4.62 -0.90 -7.47
N CYS A 56 3.49 -0.69 -6.80
CA CYS A 56 2.42 0.22 -7.23
C CYS A 56 2.26 1.33 -6.19
N GLN A 57 2.24 2.57 -6.66
CA GLN A 57 1.97 3.76 -5.84
C GLN A 57 0.54 4.22 -6.11
N LEU A 58 -0.32 4.15 -5.09
CA LEU A 58 -1.68 4.68 -5.13
C LEU A 58 -1.78 5.96 -4.30
N GLN A 59 -2.95 6.58 -4.34
CA GLN A 59 -3.25 7.73 -3.49
C GLN A 59 -2.94 7.40 -2.02
N PRO A 60 -2.39 8.34 -1.23
CA PRO A 60 -2.14 8.15 0.19
C PRO A 60 -3.37 7.57 0.89
N CYS A 61 -3.16 6.64 1.83
CA CYS A 61 -4.27 6.13 2.61
C CYS A 61 -4.87 7.25 3.46
N PRO A 62 -6.21 7.32 3.57
CA PRO A 62 -6.82 8.24 4.51
C PRO A 62 -6.26 7.95 5.90
N THR A 63 -5.62 8.95 6.49
CA THR A 63 -5.03 8.89 7.83
C THR A 63 -6.07 9.05 8.92
N GLU A 64 -7.26 9.53 8.56
CA GLU A 64 -8.39 9.71 9.45
C GLU A 64 -9.40 8.59 9.18
N ALA A 65 -9.77 7.87 10.23
CA ALA A 65 -10.96 7.03 10.16
C ALA A 65 -12.15 7.95 9.78
N PRO A 66 -13.15 7.47 9.01
CA PRO A 66 -14.35 8.25 8.76
C PRO A 66 -14.85 8.84 10.08
N GLU A 67 -15.08 10.14 10.10
CA GLU A 67 -15.32 10.92 11.32
C GLU A 67 -16.63 10.57 12.04
N GLU A 68 -17.41 9.65 11.47
CA GLU A 68 -18.82 9.43 11.81
C GLU A 68 -19.07 8.80 13.18
N ASP A 69 -18.04 8.45 13.97
CA ASP A 69 -18.22 8.26 15.41
C ASP A 69 -16.90 8.36 16.22
N CYS A 70 -16.30 9.56 16.29
CA CYS A 70 -15.22 9.80 17.24
C CYS A 70 -15.78 9.92 18.67
N GLU A 71 -15.86 8.79 19.36
CA GLU A 71 -16.33 8.69 20.74
C GLU A 71 -15.31 8.03 21.68
N ASP A 72 -15.40 8.40 22.95
CA ASP A 72 -14.64 7.74 24.01
C ASP A 72 -15.36 6.43 24.36
N LYS A 73 -14.65 5.31 24.23
CA LYS A 73 -15.19 4.00 24.56
C LYS A 73 -15.48 3.94 26.06
N ALA A 74 -16.73 3.65 26.43
CA ALA A 74 -17.15 3.59 27.84
C ALA A 74 -16.34 2.60 28.73
N THR A 75 -15.68 1.62 28.11
CA THR A 75 -14.81 0.65 28.81
C THR A 75 -13.38 1.15 29.03
N ALA A 76 -13.00 2.29 28.44
CA ALA A 76 -11.69 2.88 28.58
C ALA A 76 -11.68 3.94 29.68
N ASN A 77 -10.66 3.91 30.54
CA ASN A 77 -10.46 4.97 31.53
C ASN A 77 -9.71 6.15 30.88
N CYS A 78 -10.44 7.01 30.16
CA CYS A 78 -9.85 8.10 29.41
C CYS A 78 -9.22 9.19 30.29
N VAL A 79 -9.69 9.33 31.53
CA VAL A 79 -9.04 10.19 32.55
C VAL A 79 -7.63 9.70 32.84
N LEU A 80 -7.44 8.38 33.00
CA LEU A 80 -6.11 7.80 33.18
C LEU A 80 -5.24 8.03 31.94
N VAL A 81 -5.75 7.72 30.74
CA VAL A 81 -5.03 7.90 29.46
C VAL A 81 -4.49 9.32 29.31
N LEU A 82 -5.28 10.33 29.67
CA LEU A 82 -4.87 11.73 29.65
C LEU A 82 -3.80 12.04 30.72
N LYS A 83 -4.00 11.57 31.96
CA LYS A 83 -3.06 11.80 33.07
C LYS A 83 -1.67 11.22 32.80
N VAL A 84 -1.60 10.05 32.15
CA VAL A 84 -0.34 9.37 31.83
C VAL A 84 0.14 9.60 30.39
N LYS A 85 -0.45 10.57 29.67
CA LYS A 85 -0.05 10.98 28.30
C LYS A 85 -0.01 9.83 27.28
N LEU A 86 -0.90 8.86 27.42
CA LEU A 86 -0.96 7.71 26.52
C LEU A 86 -1.63 8.00 25.17
N CYS A 87 -2.15 9.21 24.97
CA CYS A 87 -2.73 9.67 23.70
C CYS A 87 -1.76 9.66 22.50
N SER A 88 -0.44 9.52 22.73
CA SER A 88 0.56 9.31 21.69
C SER A 88 0.48 7.91 21.06
N HIS A 89 -0.08 6.94 21.77
CA HIS A 89 -0.27 5.59 21.27
C HIS A 89 -1.62 5.47 20.57
N TRP A 90 -1.60 4.92 19.36
CA TRP A 90 -2.79 4.80 18.51
C TRP A 90 -3.94 4.07 19.22
N TYR A 91 -3.65 3.02 19.99
CA TYR A 91 -4.65 2.18 20.67
C TYR A 91 -5.46 3.01 21.67
N TYR A 92 -4.79 3.79 22.51
CA TYR A 92 -5.44 4.66 23.47
C TYR A 92 -6.12 5.85 22.80
N ARG A 93 -5.54 6.40 21.74
CA ARG A 93 -6.17 7.46 20.92
C ARG A 93 -7.44 6.98 20.21
N LYS A 94 -7.51 5.70 19.81
CA LYS A 94 -8.71 5.06 19.26
C LYS A 94 -9.78 4.81 20.33
N ALA A 95 -9.38 4.44 21.54
CA ALA A 95 -10.32 4.18 22.64
C ALA A 95 -10.81 5.46 23.32
N CYS A 96 -10.03 6.53 23.31
CA CYS A 96 -10.31 7.81 23.95
C CYS A 96 -10.25 8.95 22.92
N CYS A 97 -11.05 8.82 21.86
CA CYS A 97 -11.00 9.69 20.69
C CYS A 97 -11.26 11.16 21.02
N ARG A 98 -12.36 11.50 21.72
CA ARG A 98 -12.67 12.89 22.09
C ARG A 98 -11.67 13.42 23.11
N SER A 99 -11.41 12.65 24.15
CA SER A 99 -10.45 12.98 25.20
C SER A 99 -9.06 13.32 24.66
N CYS A 100 -8.54 12.50 23.73
CA CYS A 100 -7.20 12.69 23.16
C CYS A 100 -7.16 13.73 22.03
N ARG A 101 -8.27 14.03 21.35
CA ARG A 101 -8.34 15.13 20.35
C ARG A 101 -8.32 16.49 21.03
N LEU A 102 -9.05 16.68 22.13
CA LEU A 102 -9.13 17.94 22.89
C LEU A 102 -7.81 18.37 23.55
N LYS A 103 -6.85 17.46 23.71
CA LYS A 103 -5.50 17.73 24.25
C LYS A 103 -4.46 18.06 23.18
N SER A 104 -4.84 18.13 21.91
CA SER A 104 -3.96 18.60 20.83
C SER A 104 -3.98 20.14 20.84
N PRO A 105 -2.87 20.83 21.16
CA PRO A 105 -2.77 22.27 20.92
C PRO A 105 -2.82 22.60 19.43
#